data_AF-A0A374UR93-F1
#
_entry.id   AF-A0A374UR93-F1
#
_cell.length_a   1.000
_cell.length_b   1.000
_cell.length_c   1.000
_cell.angle_alpha   90.00
_cell.angle_beta   90.00
_cell.angle_gamma   90.00
#
_symmetry.space_group_name_H-M   'P 1'
#
loop_
_entity.id
_entity.type
_entity.pdbx_description
1 polymer ?
#
loop_
_entity_poly.entity_id
_entity_poly.type
_entity_poly.pdbx_seq_one_letter_code
_entity_poly.pdbx_strand_id
1 'polypeptide(L)'
;MTIYELIEKYGKGKGEAVMIESTRILSDVLEPMKEKEPKKYWLALRKLYGAMSGCHYNEEFAMHDVADMEYTDKEGNEHKGGYWTVDQIEEATKNKNFPSGCTRWDKYVAFNAFWADLCKVLDGEDIIEAAYAFWFDDEDWMPGDNKIWSYMCLKYSYE
;
A
#
# COMPACT_ATOMS: atom_id res chain seq x y z
N MET A 1 -21.49 -20.61 11.77
CA MET A 1 -22.04 -19.44 11.07
C MET A 1 -21.18 -18.24 11.40
N THR A 2 -20.21 -17.98 10.52
CA THR A 2 -19.42 -16.75 10.50
C THR A 2 -20.21 -15.66 9.77
N ILE A 3 -19.73 -14.42 9.86
CA ILE A 3 -20.28 -13.29 9.11
C ILE A 3 -20.20 -13.56 7.60
N TYR A 4 -19.08 -14.09 7.13
CA TYR A 4 -18.89 -14.49 5.73
C TYR A 4 -19.93 -15.53 5.30
N GLU A 5 -20.11 -16.60 6.08
CA GLU A 5 -21.10 -17.66 5.80
C GLU A 5 -22.54 -17.10 5.75
N LEU A 6 -22.86 -16.10 6.58
CA LEU A 6 -24.17 -15.45 6.57
C LEU A 6 -24.38 -14.60 5.31
N ILE A 7 -23.40 -13.78 4.94
CA ILE A 7 -23.47 -12.91 3.74
C ILE A 7 -23.47 -13.74 2.46
N GLU A 8 -22.64 -14.78 2.37
CA GLU A 8 -22.60 -15.67 1.21
C GLU A 8 -23.95 -16.35 0.99
N LYS A 9 -24.57 -16.86 2.07
CA LYS A 9 -25.84 -17.60 2.00
C LYS A 9 -27.05 -16.71 1.72
N TYR A 10 -27.13 -15.52 2.33
CA TYR A 10 -28.34 -14.68 2.30
C TYR A 10 -28.20 -13.37 1.52
N GLY A 11 -26.96 -12.97 1.18
CA GLY A 11 -26.64 -11.74 0.45
C GLY A 11 -26.68 -11.91 -1.08
N LYS A 12 -26.57 -13.13 -1.60
CA LYS A 12 -26.59 -13.37 -3.05
C LYS A 12 -27.91 -12.86 -3.68
N GLY A 13 -27.77 -12.03 -4.72
CA GLY A 13 -28.91 -11.43 -5.43
C GLY A 13 -29.57 -10.27 -4.69
N LYS A 14 -29.01 -9.80 -3.57
CA LYS A 14 -29.43 -8.56 -2.92
C LYS A 14 -28.81 -7.34 -3.62
N GLY A 15 -29.54 -6.23 -3.60
CA GLY A 15 -29.11 -4.98 -4.22
C GLY A 15 -28.07 -4.22 -3.38
N GLU A 16 -27.47 -3.20 -3.99
CA GLU A 16 -26.42 -2.36 -3.40
C GLU A 16 -26.78 -1.81 -2.01
N ALA A 17 -28.00 -1.34 -1.80
CA ALA A 17 -28.44 -0.81 -0.50
C ALA A 17 -28.31 -1.82 0.65
N VAL A 18 -28.58 -3.11 0.39
CA VAL A 18 -28.42 -4.17 1.39
C VAL A 18 -26.94 -4.45 1.66
N MET A 19 -26.08 -4.34 0.64
CA MET A 19 -24.64 -4.49 0.79
C MET A 19 -24.05 -3.36 1.62
N ILE A 20 -24.44 -2.11 1.35
CA ILE A 20 -24.01 -0.93 2.12
C ILE A 20 -24.42 -1.06 3.59
N GLU A 21 -25.68 -1.42 3.86
CA GLU A 21 -26.16 -1.58 5.23
C GLU A 21 -25.44 -2.72 5.96
N SER A 22 -25.17 -3.83 5.26
CA SER A 22 -24.39 -4.94 5.83
C SER A 22 -22.97 -4.49 6.20
N THR A 23 -22.29 -3.74 5.32
CA THR A 23 -20.98 -3.15 5.59
C THR A 23 -21.02 -2.19 6.77
N ARG A 24 -22.06 -1.36 6.89
CA ARG A 24 -22.24 -0.45 8.02
C ARG A 24 -22.31 -1.20 9.35
N ILE A 25 -23.11 -2.27 9.42
CA ILE A 25 -23.22 -3.11 10.62
C ILE A 25 -21.86 -3.73 10.99
N LEU A 26 -21.09 -4.20 10.01
CA LEU A 26 -19.74 -4.73 10.26
C LEU A 26 -18.77 -3.66 10.74
N SER A 27 -18.86 -2.46 10.20
CA SER A 27 -18.06 -1.31 10.63
C SER A 27 -18.28 -1.01 12.11
N ASP A 28 -19.54 -0.96 12.56
CA ASP A 28 -19.87 -0.70 13.98
C ASP A 28 -19.24 -1.75 14.92
N VAL A 29 -19.17 -3.02 14.48
CA VAL A 29 -18.55 -4.11 15.25
C VAL A 29 -17.03 -4.02 15.26
N LEU A 30 -16.42 -3.55 14.17
CA LEU A 30 -14.97 -3.43 14.01
C LEU A 30 -14.40 -2.14 14.59
N GLU A 31 -15.23 -1.12 14.83
CA GLU A 31 -14.79 0.19 15.32
C GLU A 31 -13.90 0.14 16.57
N PRO A 32 -14.19 -0.70 17.60
CA PRO A 32 -13.32 -0.83 18.77
C PRO A 32 -11.92 -1.38 18.46
N MET A 33 -11.71 -2.06 17.32
CA MET A 33 -10.39 -2.55 16.91
C MET A 33 -9.43 -1.43 16.52
N LYS A 34 -9.96 -0.27 16.10
CA LYS A 34 -9.15 0.90 15.75
C LYS A 34 -8.24 1.32 16.90
N GLU A 35 -8.70 1.18 18.14
CA GLU A 35 -7.95 1.50 19.35
C GLU A 35 -7.23 0.29 19.95
N LYS A 36 -7.91 -0.87 19.99
CA LYS A 36 -7.37 -2.07 20.66
C LYS A 36 -6.29 -2.79 19.86
N GLU A 37 -6.42 -2.82 18.54
CA GLU A 37 -5.52 -3.53 17.63
C GLU A 37 -5.32 -2.71 16.33
N PRO A 38 -4.75 -1.49 16.41
CA PRO A 38 -4.69 -0.54 15.29
C PRO A 38 -4.00 -1.11 14.05
N LYS A 39 -2.94 -1.91 14.21
CA LYS A 39 -2.23 -2.55 13.08
C LYS A 39 -3.12 -3.55 12.33
N LYS A 40 -3.87 -4.38 13.05
CA LYS A 40 -4.82 -5.33 12.44
C LYS A 40 -6.00 -4.62 11.80
N TYR A 41 -6.48 -3.54 12.41
CA TYR A 41 -7.51 -2.69 11.82
C TYR A 41 -7.05 -2.08 10.49
N TRP A 42 -5.84 -1.51 10.45
CA TRP A 42 -5.24 -1.00 9.22
C TRP A 42 -4.99 -2.08 8.16
N LEU A 43 -4.53 -3.27 8.56
CA LEU A 43 -4.39 -4.40 7.63
C LEU A 43 -5.76 -4.82 7.04
N ALA A 44 -6.83 -4.78 7.83
CA ALA A 44 -8.17 -5.07 7.35
C ALA A 44 -8.66 -4.01 6.36
N LEU A 45 -8.48 -2.72 6.67
CA LEU A 45 -8.79 -1.62 5.75
C LEU A 45 -8.02 -1.74 4.45
N ARG A 46 -6.72 -2.03 4.53
CA ARG A 46 -5.86 -2.28 3.38
C ARG A 46 -6.42 -3.41 2.53
N LYS A 47 -6.64 -4.60 3.09
CA LYS A 47 -7.17 -5.75 2.33
C LYS A 47 -8.52 -5.46 1.67
N LEU A 48 -9.41 -4.75 2.36
CA LEU A 48 -10.70 -4.32 1.81
C LEU A 48 -10.51 -3.34 0.65
N TYR A 49 -9.68 -2.31 0.83
CA TYR A 49 -9.40 -1.34 -0.22
C TYR A 49 -8.73 -1.98 -1.43
N GLY A 50 -7.72 -2.83 -1.23
CA GLY A 50 -7.03 -3.55 -2.30
C GLY A 50 -7.98 -4.40 -3.14
N ALA A 51 -8.95 -5.07 -2.52
CA ALA A 51 -9.99 -5.81 -3.24
C ALA A 51 -10.89 -4.91 -4.12
N MET A 52 -11.05 -3.63 -3.76
CA MET A 52 -11.86 -2.66 -4.51
C MET A 52 -11.05 -1.86 -5.54
N SER A 53 -9.77 -1.59 -5.27
CA SER A 53 -8.90 -0.74 -6.10
C SER A 53 -8.01 -1.53 -7.07
N GLY A 54 -8.05 -2.86 -7.02
CA GLY A 54 -7.09 -3.69 -7.75
C GLY A 54 -5.69 -3.58 -7.16
N CYS A 55 -5.58 -3.43 -5.84
CA CYS A 55 -4.32 -3.30 -5.12
C CYS A 55 -3.48 -2.07 -5.51
N HIS A 56 -4.09 -1.01 -6.02
CA HIS A 56 -3.43 0.27 -6.29
C HIS A 56 -3.66 1.27 -5.18
N TYR A 57 -2.64 2.05 -4.84
CA TYR A 57 -2.69 3.07 -3.80
C TYR A 57 -3.56 4.27 -4.19
N ASN A 58 -4.29 4.78 -3.20
CA ASN A 58 -4.72 6.19 -3.16
C ASN A 58 -3.76 7.00 -2.27
N GLU A 59 -4.05 8.30 -2.15
CA GLU A 59 -3.32 9.21 -1.29
C GLU A 59 -3.31 8.76 0.19
N GLU A 60 -4.46 8.40 0.76
CA GLU A 60 -4.59 8.11 2.18
C GLU A 60 -3.70 6.93 2.63
N PHE A 61 -3.77 5.80 1.92
CA PHE A 61 -2.93 4.63 2.22
C PHE A 61 -1.44 4.90 1.96
N ALA A 62 -1.12 5.71 0.94
CA ALA A 62 0.25 6.02 0.59
C ALA A 62 0.88 6.96 1.64
N MET A 63 0.17 8.00 2.05
CA MET A 63 0.61 8.90 3.11
C MET A 63 0.77 8.16 4.44
N HIS A 64 -0.14 7.24 4.77
CA HIS A 64 0.00 6.40 5.96
C HIS A 64 1.29 5.58 5.94
N ASP A 65 1.56 4.85 4.85
CA ASP A 65 2.74 4.00 4.76
C ASP A 65 4.04 4.79 4.73
N VAL A 66 4.08 5.88 3.96
CA VAL A 66 5.30 6.69 3.88
C VAL A 66 5.59 7.40 5.20
N ALA A 67 4.57 7.86 5.94
CA ALA A 67 4.75 8.47 7.27
C ALA A 67 5.29 7.48 8.32
N ASP A 68 5.05 6.18 8.14
CA ASP A 68 5.52 5.10 9.01
C ASP A 68 6.89 4.53 8.59
N MET A 69 7.53 5.12 7.57
CA MET A 69 8.90 4.76 7.19
C MET A 69 9.90 5.37 8.17
N GLU A 70 10.86 4.58 8.61
CA GLU A 70 11.96 4.99 9.47
C GLU A 70 13.26 4.42 8.88
N TYR A 71 14.26 5.28 8.69
CA TYR A 71 15.54 4.87 8.13
C TYR A 71 16.68 5.70 8.71
N THR A 72 17.90 5.17 8.62
CA THR A 72 19.12 5.90 8.98
C THR A 72 19.90 6.15 7.70
N ASP A 73 20.31 7.39 7.45
CA ASP A 73 21.11 7.71 6.27
C ASP A 73 22.58 7.25 6.38
N LYS A 74 23.36 7.49 5.33
CA LYS A 74 24.79 7.19 5.27
C LYS A 74 25.64 7.98 6.29
N GLU A 75 25.13 9.10 6.79
CA GLU A 75 25.79 9.96 7.78
C GLU A 75 25.45 9.52 9.21
N GLY A 76 24.54 8.56 9.37
CA GLY A 76 24.09 8.05 10.65
C GLY A 76 22.92 8.83 11.25
N ASN A 77 22.28 9.74 10.50
CA ASN A 77 21.12 10.47 10.98
C ASN A 77 19.85 9.63 10.80
N GLU A 78 19.01 9.62 11.83
CA GLU A 78 17.69 8.98 11.79
C GLU A 78 16.66 9.91 11.13
N HIS A 79 15.84 9.33 10.26
CA HIS A 79 14.76 10.00 9.54
C HIS A 79 13.46 9.24 9.72
N LYS A 80 12.36 9.99 9.64
CA LYS A 80 10.99 9.46 9.63
C LYS A 80 10.20 10.12 8.51
N GLY A 81 9.43 9.32 7.76
CA GLY A 81 8.68 9.78 6.62
C GLY A 81 9.37 9.52 5.28
N GLY A 82 8.84 10.13 4.22
CA GLY A 82 9.40 10.03 2.88
C GLY A 82 10.56 10.99 2.64
N TYR A 83 11.56 10.53 1.91
CA TYR A 83 12.68 11.34 1.42
C TYR A 83 12.27 12.24 0.25
N TRP A 84 11.49 11.71 -0.69
CA TRP A 84 10.99 12.45 -1.84
C TRP A 84 9.53 12.82 -1.69
N THR A 85 9.15 13.95 -2.28
CA THR A 85 7.76 14.29 -2.54
C THR A 85 7.22 13.54 -3.74
N VAL A 86 5.89 13.48 -3.87
CA VAL A 86 5.23 12.85 -5.04
C VAL A 86 5.64 13.54 -6.34
N ASP A 87 5.75 14.87 -6.34
CA ASP A 87 6.11 15.65 -7.53
C ASP A 87 7.57 15.42 -7.94
N GLN A 88 8.48 15.25 -6.98
CA GLN A 88 9.88 14.89 -7.26
C GLN A 88 9.97 13.52 -7.93
N ILE A 89 9.19 12.54 -7.47
CA ILE A 89 9.14 11.20 -8.06
C ILE A 89 8.53 11.23 -9.47
N GLU A 90 7.43 11.95 -9.66
CA GLU A 90 6.80 12.08 -10.99
C GLU A 90 7.77 12.70 -12.00
N GLU A 91 8.49 13.76 -11.60
CA GLU A 91 9.48 14.40 -12.47
C GLU A 91 10.69 13.48 -12.76
N ALA A 92 11.24 12.82 -11.74
CA ALA A 92 12.37 11.90 -11.89
C ALA A 92 12.04 10.67 -12.75
N THR A 93 10.75 10.30 -12.82
CA THR A 93 10.31 9.08 -13.51
C THR A 93 9.48 9.35 -14.76
N LYS A 94 9.38 10.60 -15.21
CA LYS A 94 8.52 11.02 -16.34
C LYS A 94 8.80 10.30 -17.67
N ASN A 95 10.02 9.79 -17.85
CA ASN A 95 10.45 9.09 -19.06
C ASN A 95 10.42 7.56 -18.93
N LYS A 96 9.89 7.02 -17.81
CA LYS A 96 9.77 5.58 -17.56
C LYS A 96 8.38 5.08 -17.94
N ASN A 97 8.30 3.81 -18.34
CA ASN A 97 7.04 3.19 -18.74
C ASN A 97 6.49 2.36 -17.57
N PHE A 98 5.39 2.78 -16.97
CA PHE A 98 4.80 2.05 -15.85
C PHE A 98 3.72 1.06 -16.31
N PRO A 99 3.48 -0.02 -15.55
CA PRO A 99 2.36 -0.91 -15.78
C PRO A 99 1.02 -0.16 -15.84
N SER A 100 0.07 -0.69 -16.62
CA SER A 100 -1.28 -0.11 -16.69
C SER A 100 -1.93 -0.08 -15.31
N GLY A 101 -2.59 1.03 -14.98
CA GLY A 101 -3.22 1.23 -13.67
C GLY A 101 -2.29 1.78 -12.58
N CYS A 102 -0.96 1.80 -12.81
CA CYS A 102 -0.02 2.39 -11.86
C CYS A 102 -0.38 3.84 -11.54
N THR A 103 -0.57 4.12 -10.26
CA THR A 103 -0.90 5.44 -9.75
C THR A 103 0.36 6.18 -9.33
N ARG A 104 0.30 7.51 -9.27
CA ARG A 104 1.36 8.32 -8.68
C ARG A 104 1.65 7.94 -7.22
N TRP A 105 0.66 7.35 -6.53
CA TRP A 105 0.78 6.92 -5.15
C TRP A 105 1.50 5.58 -5.02
N ASP A 106 1.34 4.67 -5.99
CA ASP A 106 2.16 3.46 -6.07
C ASP A 106 3.64 3.82 -6.16
N LYS A 107 3.97 4.77 -7.06
CA LYS A 107 5.32 5.30 -7.19
C LYS A 107 5.80 5.96 -5.90
N TYR A 108 4.97 6.83 -5.31
CA TYR A 108 5.30 7.53 -4.07
C TYR A 108 5.76 6.58 -2.97
N VAL A 109 5.03 5.48 -2.76
CA VAL A 109 5.38 4.46 -1.76
C VAL A 109 6.60 3.67 -2.20
N ALA A 110 6.65 3.20 -3.44
CA ALA A 110 7.71 2.32 -3.93
C ALA A 110 9.10 2.96 -3.85
N PHE A 111 9.24 4.20 -4.34
CA PHE A 111 10.54 4.88 -4.35
C PHE A 111 10.98 5.30 -2.96
N ASN A 112 10.07 5.76 -2.10
CA ASN A 112 10.42 6.09 -0.71
C ASN A 112 10.77 4.84 0.12
N ALA A 113 10.05 3.72 -0.08
CA ALA A 113 10.37 2.45 0.57
C ALA A 113 11.78 1.97 0.17
N PHE A 114 12.09 2.03 -1.13
CA PHE A 114 13.40 1.59 -1.63
C PHE A 114 14.53 2.51 -1.17
N TRP A 115 14.27 3.82 -1.08
CA TRP A 115 15.21 4.77 -0.47
C TRP A 115 15.49 4.40 0.98
N ALA A 116 14.45 4.19 1.78
CA ALA A 116 14.59 3.88 3.20
C ALA A 116 15.50 2.65 3.42
N ASP A 117 15.39 1.63 2.56
CA ASP A 117 16.21 0.42 2.65
C ASP A 117 17.65 0.61 2.14
N LEU A 118 17.88 1.42 1.10
CA LEU A 118 19.15 1.43 0.35
C LEU A 118 19.95 2.74 0.40
N CYS A 119 19.45 3.80 1.02
CA CYS A 119 20.11 5.12 1.07
C CYS A 119 21.50 5.14 1.74
N LYS A 120 21.89 4.07 2.43
CA LYS A 120 23.24 3.90 2.99
C LYS A 120 24.29 3.48 1.95
N VAL A 121 23.85 2.87 0.85
CA VAL A 121 24.73 2.22 -0.13
C VAL A 121 24.58 2.77 -1.54
N LEU A 122 23.40 3.27 -1.90
CA LEU A 122 23.11 3.83 -3.22
C LEU A 122 22.77 5.33 -3.09
N ASP A 123 23.01 6.07 -4.18
CA ASP A 123 22.56 7.45 -4.29
C ASP A 123 21.14 7.54 -4.89
N GLY A 124 20.62 8.77 -4.98
CA GLY A 124 19.24 8.98 -5.43
C GLY A 124 18.98 8.53 -6.87
N GLU A 125 19.95 8.68 -7.78
CA GLU A 125 19.76 8.29 -9.19
C GLU A 125 19.76 6.77 -9.32
N ASP A 126 20.71 6.10 -8.66
CA ASP A 126 20.79 4.63 -8.63
C ASP A 126 19.55 4.02 -7.97
N ILE A 127 19.02 4.64 -6.90
CA ILE A 127 17.80 4.19 -6.24
C ILE A 127 16.59 4.33 -7.15
N ILE A 128 16.46 5.41 -7.94
CA ILE A 128 15.34 5.56 -8.89
C ILE A 128 15.39 4.45 -9.97
N GLU A 129 16.55 4.14 -10.52
CA GLU A 129 16.67 3.08 -11.53
C GLU A 129 16.39 1.70 -10.94
N ALA A 130 17.03 1.38 -9.80
CA ALA A 130 16.87 0.08 -9.15
C ALA A 130 15.45 -0.14 -8.60
N ALA A 131 14.83 0.88 -8.03
CA ALA A 131 13.45 0.80 -7.55
C ALA A 131 12.46 0.60 -8.71
N TYR A 132 12.66 1.28 -9.84
CA TYR A 132 11.82 1.07 -11.01
C TYR A 132 11.92 -0.37 -11.51
N ALA A 133 13.14 -0.86 -11.70
CA ALA A 133 13.39 -2.23 -12.13
C ALA A 133 12.77 -3.25 -11.16
N PHE A 134 12.93 -3.03 -9.85
CA PHE A 134 12.47 -3.96 -8.84
C PHE A 134 10.94 -3.97 -8.64
N TRP A 135 10.26 -2.82 -8.69
CA TRP A 135 8.84 -2.72 -8.35
C TRP A 135 7.90 -2.74 -9.55
N PHE A 136 8.35 -2.24 -10.71
CA PHE A 136 7.49 -1.95 -11.85
C PHE A 136 7.90 -2.66 -13.15
N ASP A 137 9.14 -3.13 -13.25
CA ASP A 137 9.70 -3.82 -14.43
C ASP A 137 10.25 -5.21 -14.08
N ASP A 138 9.66 -5.85 -13.06
CA ASP A 138 10.03 -7.19 -12.59
C ASP A 138 9.16 -8.25 -13.27
N GLU A 139 9.71 -8.89 -14.32
CA GLU A 139 9.05 -9.98 -15.05
C GLU A 139 8.89 -11.27 -14.20
N ASP A 140 9.66 -11.41 -13.12
CA ASP A 140 9.59 -12.58 -12.22
C ASP A 140 8.46 -12.42 -11.18
N TRP A 141 7.83 -11.25 -11.08
CA TRP A 141 6.68 -11.02 -10.21
C TRP A 141 5.36 -11.51 -10.81
N MET A 142 4.37 -11.75 -9.96
CA MET A 142 3.06 -12.27 -10.36
C MET A 142 2.36 -11.32 -11.35
N PRO A 143 1.99 -11.79 -12.56
CA PRO A 143 1.33 -10.95 -13.55
C PRO A 143 0.02 -10.35 -13.04
N GLY A 144 -0.12 -9.03 -13.18
CA GLY A 144 -1.32 -8.29 -12.78
C GLY A 144 -1.41 -7.97 -11.29
N ASP A 145 -0.37 -8.26 -10.50
CA ASP A 145 -0.27 -7.82 -9.11
C ASP A 145 0.51 -6.51 -8.98
N ASN A 146 0.21 -5.73 -7.94
CA ASN A 146 0.99 -4.55 -7.57
C ASN A 146 1.99 -4.93 -6.46
N LYS A 147 3.25 -5.14 -6.86
CA LYS A 147 4.30 -5.66 -5.97
C LYS A 147 4.52 -4.83 -4.71
N ILE A 148 4.54 -3.49 -4.83
CA ILE A 148 4.75 -2.62 -3.65
C ILE A 148 3.58 -2.71 -2.66
N TRP A 149 2.35 -2.82 -3.16
CA TRP A 149 1.16 -3.01 -2.32
C TRP A 149 1.22 -4.33 -1.57
N SER A 150 1.54 -5.43 -2.27
CA SER A 150 1.70 -6.75 -1.69
C SER A 150 2.81 -6.79 -0.64
N TYR A 151 3.94 -6.13 -0.91
CA TYR A 151 5.05 -6.01 0.03
C TYR A 151 4.63 -5.28 1.31
N MET A 152 3.94 -4.14 1.19
CA MET A 152 3.44 -3.42 2.36
C MET A 152 2.39 -4.22 3.13
N CYS A 153 1.54 -5.01 2.46
CA CYS A 153 0.64 -5.94 3.16
C CYS A 153 1.40 -6.95 4.03
N LEU A 154 2.55 -7.45 3.57
CA LEU A 154 3.39 -8.37 4.35
C LEU A 154 3.97 -7.69 5.58
N LYS A 155 4.43 -6.43 5.49
CA LYS A 155 4.93 -5.65 6.65
C LYS A 155 3.95 -5.70 7.83
N TYR A 156 2.65 -5.46 7.56
CA TYR A 156 1.61 -5.47 8.58
C TYR A 156 1.11 -6.87 8.99
N SER A 157 1.58 -7.94 8.35
CA SER A 157 1.11 -9.32 8.59
C SER A 157 1.95 -10.11 9.59
N TYR A 158 3.13 -9.61 9.97
CA TYR A 158 4.09 -10.31 10.85
C TYR A 158 4.24 -9.70 12.26
N GLU A 159 3.34 -8.79 12.65
CA GLU A 159 3.30 -8.15 13.97
C GLU A 159 1.98 -8.41 14.71
#